data_AF-A0A4P9UU58-F1
#
_entry.id   AF-A0A4P9UU58-F1
#
_cell.length_a   1.000
_cell.length_b   1.000
_cell.length_c   1.000
_cell.angle_alpha   90.00
_cell.angle_beta   90.00
_cell.angle_gamma   90.00
#
_symmetry.space_group_name_H-M   'P 1'
#
loop_
_entity.id
_entity.type
_entity.pdbx_description
1 polymer ?
#
loop_
_entity_poly.entity_id
_entity_poly.type
_entity_poly.pdbx_seq_one_letter_code
_entity_poly.pdbx_strand_id
1 'polypeptide(L)'
;MKKSTLLITALPLLLAASVASAMQPPAPIVINPFGNQGNGGCNIASEAGDSVYHGPASVKVTINKNFAIASCTVTPDTDGDVQPAFVERDDVPCRIKYDHPGPYFYNGFGGFTATPSGNVIARCKAELTSE
;
A
#
# COMPACT_ATOMS: atom_id res chain seq x y z
N MET A 1 -39.13 64.79 -23.28
CA MET A 1 -38.09 64.46 -22.28
C MET A 1 -38.58 63.30 -21.44
N LYS A 2 -37.99 62.10 -21.59
CA LYS A 2 -38.12 61.02 -20.60
C LYS A 2 -36.91 60.11 -20.73
N LYS A 3 -36.04 60.17 -19.72
CA LYS A 3 -34.84 59.36 -19.54
C LYS A 3 -35.32 58.00 -19.02
N SER A 4 -34.96 56.90 -19.69
CA SER A 4 -35.06 55.56 -19.11
C SER A 4 -33.67 54.94 -19.12
N THR A 5 -33.10 54.91 -17.92
CA THR A 5 -31.78 54.41 -17.56
C THR A 5 -31.75 52.89 -17.59
N LEU A 6 -30.63 52.35 -18.06
CA LEU A 6 -30.13 50.97 -17.98
C LEU A 6 -30.45 50.24 -16.67
N LEU A 7 -30.63 48.92 -16.75
CA LEU A 7 -29.95 47.95 -15.86
C LEU A 7 -30.01 46.53 -16.48
N ILE A 8 -28.93 46.16 -17.18
CA ILE A 8 -28.65 44.78 -17.59
C ILE A 8 -27.87 44.16 -16.43
N THR A 9 -28.53 43.39 -15.59
CA THR A 9 -27.88 42.59 -14.54
C THR A 9 -27.30 41.33 -15.18
N ALA A 10 -26.04 41.39 -15.58
CA ALA A 10 -25.26 40.20 -15.92
C ALA A 10 -24.96 39.43 -14.63
N LEU A 11 -25.56 38.25 -14.48
CA LEU A 11 -25.32 37.32 -13.39
C LEU A 11 -24.07 36.48 -13.76
N PRO A 12 -22.91 36.62 -13.09
CA PRO A 12 -21.82 35.69 -13.31
C PRO A 12 -22.16 34.38 -12.59
N LEU A 13 -22.52 33.34 -13.36
CA LEU A 13 -22.54 31.97 -12.84
C LEU A 13 -21.09 31.61 -12.47
N LEU A 14 -20.78 31.68 -11.19
CA LEU A 14 -19.56 31.13 -10.61
C LEU A 14 -19.62 29.61 -10.77
N LEU A 15 -18.89 29.06 -11.74
CA LEU A 15 -18.57 27.63 -11.77
C LEU A 15 -17.66 27.34 -10.57
N ALA A 16 -18.25 26.87 -9.47
CA ALA A 16 -17.49 26.21 -8.43
C ALA A 16 -16.99 24.87 -9.00
N ALA A 17 -15.76 24.87 -9.52
CA ALA A 17 -15.05 23.64 -9.81
C ALA A 17 -14.82 22.91 -8.48
N SER A 18 -15.62 21.88 -8.23
CA SER A 18 -15.37 20.95 -7.13
C SER A 18 -14.04 20.27 -7.40
N VAL A 19 -12.98 20.71 -6.72
CA VAL A 19 -11.75 19.95 -6.61
C VAL A 19 -12.06 18.71 -5.78
N ALA A 20 -12.49 17.65 -6.46
CA ALA A 20 -12.43 16.32 -5.89
C ALA A 20 -10.93 16.03 -5.71
N SER A 21 -10.41 16.28 -4.52
CA SER A 21 -9.11 15.76 -4.13
C SER A 21 -9.22 14.24 -4.19
N ALA A 22 -8.76 13.66 -5.30
CA ALA A 22 -8.65 12.23 -5.44
C ALA A 22 -7.69 11.77 -4.34
N MET A 23 -8.24 11.11 -3.31
CA MET A 23 -7.44 10.54 -2.25
C MET A 23 -6.54 9.48 -2.88
N GLN A 24 -5.23 9.65 -2.73
CA GLN A 24 -4.27 8.70 -3.30
C GLN A 24 -4.48 7.35 -2.62
N PRO A 25 -4.64 6.25 -3.37
CA PRO A 25 -4.83 4.94 -2.75
C PRO A 25 -3.61 4.57 -1.93
N PRO A 26 -3.79 3.80 -0.84
CA PRO A 26 -2.69 3.37 0.01
C PRO A 26 -1.65 2.60 -0.81
N ALA A 27 -0.38 2.76 -0.47
CA ALA A 27 0.69 2.02 -1.14
C ALA A 27 0.58 0.53 -0.79
N PRO A 28 0.77 -0.39 -1.75
CA PRO A 28 0.55 -1.80 -1.48
C PRO A 28 1.64 -2.39 -0.59
N ILE A 29 1.28 -3.35 0.25
CA ILE A 29 2.24 -4.22 0.95
C ILE A 29 2.96 -5.06 -0.10
N VAL A 30 4.29 -4.97 -0.21
CA VAL A 30 5.06 -5.74 -1.21
C VAL A 30 5.92 -6.79 -0.52
N ILE A 31 5.62 -8.06 -0.78
CA ILE A 31 6.44 -9.19 -0.32
C ILE A 31 7.23 -9.74 -1.51
N ASN A 32 8.57 -9.70 -1.41
CA ASN A 32 9.47 -10.27 -2.41
C ASN A 32 10.19 -11.51 -1.84
N PRO A 33 9.61 -12.71 -1.99
CA PRO A 33 10.24 -13.95 -1.53
C PRO A 33 11.57 -14.33 -2.18
N PHE A 34 11.92 -13.78 -3.36
CA PHE A 34 13.09 -14.21 -4.13
C PHE A 34 14.09 -13.08 -4.42
N GLY A 35 13.97 -11.94 -3.75
CA GLY A 35 14.81 -10.77 -4.00
C GLY A 35 16.30 -10.99 -3.68
N ASN A 36 17.16 -10.18 -4.33
CA ASN A 36 18.63 -10.23 -4.27
C ASN A 36 19.28 -10.08 -2.87
N GLN A 37 18.52 -9.90 -1.78
CA GLN A 37 19.03 -9.75 -0.41
C GLN A 37 19.16 -11.07 0.36
N GLY A 38 19.49 -12.17 -0.32
CA GLY A 38 19.94 -13.42 0.30
C GLY A 38 18.91 -14.25 1.08
N ASN A 39 17.74 -13.71 1.44
CA ASN A 39 16.67 -14.44 2.17
C ASN A 39 15.24 -13.97 1.86
N GLY A 40 15.01 -13.27 0.75
CA GLY A 40 13.76 -12.54 0.51
C GLY A 40 13.68 -11.23 1.31
N GLY A 41 12.78 -10.35 0.91
CA GLY A 41 12.65 -9.01 1.48
C GLY A 41 11.19 -8.60 1.65
N CYS A 42 10.96 -7.69 2.60
CA CYS A 42 9.66 -7.11 2.85
C CYS A 42 9.73 -5.59 2.67
N ASN A 43 8.78 -5.04 1.92
CA ASN A 43 8.52 -3.61 1.86
C ASN A 43 7.08 -3.37 2.29
N ILE A 44 6.91 -2.59 3.35
CA ILE A 44 5.63 -2.32 3.97
C ILE A 44 5.47 -0.82 4.05
N ALA A 45 4.31 -0.34 3.61
CA ALA A 45 3.90 1.05 3.75
C ALA A 45 2.59 1.12 4.54
N SER A 46 2.33 2.26 5.18
CA SER A 46 1.07 2.55 5.84
C SER A 46 0.01 3.06 4.85
N GLU A 47 -1.24 3.19 5.29
CA GLU A 47 -2.32 3.84 4.50
C GLU A 47 -1.93 5.23 3.97
N ALA A 48 -1.10 5.97 4.71
CA ALA A 48 -0.62 7.31 4.32
C ALA A 48 0.48 7.28 3.25
N GLY A 49 0.97 6.08 2.88
CA GLY A 49 2.05 5.88 1.92
C GLY A 49 3.44 5.96 2.54
N ASP A 50 3.56 6.10 3.86
CA ASP A 50 4.85 6.14 4.56
C ASP A 50 5.44 4.73 4.66
N SER A 51 6.71 4.59 4.31
CA SER A 51 7.43 3.32 4.43
C SER A 51 7.59 2.92 5.90
N VAL A 52 6.88 1.89 6.33
CA VAL A 52 6.95 1.32 7.69
C VAL A 52 8.17 0.41 7.83
N TYR A 53 8.51 -0.35 6.78
CA TYR A 53 9.64 -1.26 6.82
C TYR A 53 10.17 -1.54 5.42
N HIS A 54 11.49 -1.52 5.25
CA HIS A 54 12.17 -1.96 4.04
C HIS A 54 13.45 -2.71 4.40
N GLY A 55 13.52 -4.01 4.13
CA GLY A 55 14.73 -4.77 4.42
C GLY A 55 14.59 -6.30 4.35
N PRO A 56 15.65 -7.02 4.77
CA PRO A 56 15.67 -8.47 4.86
C PRO A 56 14.69 -9.00 5.91
N ALA A 57 13.86 -9.98 5.52
CA ALA A 57 12.87 -10.58 6.41
C ALA A 57 12.84 -12.09 6.26
N SER A 58 12.35 -12.80 7.28
CA SER A 58 11.99 -14.21 7.13
C SER A 58 10.70 -14.29 6.31
N VAL A 59 10.78 -14.82 5.09
CA VAL A 59 9.63 -14.93 4.19
C VAL A 59 9.15 -16.38 4.10
N LYS A 60 7.84 -16.59 4.26
CA LYS A 60 7.18 -17.88 3.98
C LYS A 60 6.18 -17.68 2.87
N VAL A 61 6.20 -18.57 1.89
CA VAL A 61 5.33 -18.51 0.71
C VAL A 61 4.67 -19.85 0.44
N THR A 62 3.39 -19.78 0.10
CA THR A 62 2.61 -20.90 -0.44
C THR A 62 2.00 -20.43 -1.75
N ILE A 63 2.38 -21.06 -2.86
CA ILE A 63 1.84 -20.77 -4.20
C ILE A 63 1.14 -22.02 -4.71
N ASN A 64 -0.05 -21.84 -5.26
CA ASN A 64 -0.72 -22.85 -6.08
C ASN A 64 -1.35 -22.19 -7.32
N LYS A 65 -2.03 -23.00 -8.14
CA LYS A 65 -2.62 -22.53 -9.41
C LYS A 65 -3.72 -21.46 -9.29
N ASN A 66 -4.29 -21.28 -8.10
CA ASN A 66 -5.42 -20.37 -7.87
C ASN A 66 -5.01 -19.12 -7.07
N PHE A 67 -4.06 -19.28 -6.13
CA PHE A 67 -3.66 -18.21 -5.23
C PHE A 67 -2.22 -18.34 -4.76
N ALA A 68 -1.69 -17.21 -4.32
CA ALA A 68 -0.45 -17.09 -3.56
C ALA A 68 -0.74 -16.50 -2.17
N ILE A 69 -0.13 -17.09 -1.15
CA ILE A 69 -0.08 -16.52 0.21
C ILE A 69 1.38 -16.31 0.54
N ALA A 70 1.72 -15.10 0.96
CA ALA A 70 3.03 -14.79 1.47
C ALA A 70 2.92 -14.12 2.85
N SER A 71 3.84 -14.47 3.74
CA SER A 71 4.02 -13.78 5.00
C SER A 71 5.47 -13.40 5.19
N CYS A 72 5.71 -12.21 5.72
CA CYS A 72 7.05 -11.80 6.15
C CYS A 72 7.07 -11.59 7.66
N THR A 73 8.16 -11.98 8.29
CA THR A 73 8.42 -11.77 9.72
C THR A 73 9.79 -11.15 9.90
N VAL A 74 9.81 -10.03 10.59
CA VAL A 74 11.01 -9.33 11.02
C VAL A 74 11.09 -9.50 12.53
N THR A 75 12.19 -10.06 13.01
CA THR A 75 12.56 -10.05 14.43
C THR A 75 13.87 -9.28 14.51
N PRO A 76 13.90 -8.08 15.07
CA PRO A 76 15.14 -7.31 15.13
C PRO A 76 16.09 -7.90 16.18
N ASP A 77 17.38 -7.75 15.92
CA ASP A 77 18.42 -7.83 16.96
C ASP A 77 18.32 -6.54 17.78
N THR A 78 17.93 -6.64 19.05
CA THR A 78 17.53 -5.50 19.87
C THR A 78 18.69 -4.60 20.28
N ASP A 79 18.58 -3.30 19.95
CA ASP A 79 18.60 -2.16 20.88
C ASP A 79 18.09 -0.93 20.11
N GLY A 80 16.82 -0.55 20.27
CA GLY A 80 16.24 0.56 19.53
C GLY A 80 14.88 1.00 20.06
N ASP A 81 14.61 2.30 19.94
CA ASP A 81 13.47 3.00 20.54
C ASP A 81 12.09 2.44 20.16
N VAL A 82 11.23 2.41 21.18
CA VAL A 82 9.86 1.88 21.19
C VAL A 82 8.91 2.83 20.43
N GLN A 83 8.59 2.55 19.17
CA GLN A 83 7.56 3.28 18.40
C GLN A 83 6.14 2.70 18.63
N PRO A 84 5.04 3.45 18.51
CA PRO A 84 3.70 2.85 18.63
C PRO A 84 3.46 1.73 17.60
N ALA A 85 2.69 0.71 17.97
CA ALA A 85 2.39 -0.40 17.07
C ALA A 85 1.51 0.11 15.90
N PHE A 86 1.94 -0.12 14.66
CA PHE A 86 1.14 0.16 13.47
C PHE A 86 0.44 -1.12 13.04
N VAL A 87 -0.88 -1.10 13.02
CA VAL A 87 -1.72 -2.23 12.63
C VAL A 87 -2.59 -1.80 11.47
N GLU A 88 -2.38 -2.43 10.32
CA GLU A 88 -3.25 -2.33 9.15
C GLU A 88 -3.88 -3.70 8.90
N ARG A 89 -5.22 -3.73 8.79
CA ARG A 89 -6.00 -4.97 8.72
C ARG A 89 -5.95 -5.58 7.32
N ASP A 90 -6.53 -6.78 7.15
CA ASP A 90 -6.44 -7.64 5.96
C ASP A 90 -7.10 -7.08 4.67
N ASP A 91 -7.43 -5.78 4.65
CA ASP A 91 -8.12 -5.06 3.58
C ASP A 91 -7.23 -4.08 2.80
N VAL A 92 -5.91 -4.12 3.03
CA VAL A 92 -4.93 -3.29 2.32
C VAL A 92 -4.54 -3.96 1.01
N PRO A 93 -4.47 -3.22 -0.12
CA PRO A 93 -3.86 -3.73 -1.33
C PRO A 93 -2.49 -4.34 -1.05
N CYS A 94 -2.24 -5.54 -1.57
CA CYS A 94 -0.95 -6.21 -1.41
C CYS A 94 -0.49 -6.83 -2.72
N ARG A 95 0.83 -7.02 -2.82
CA ARG A 95 1.50 -7.55 -4.00
C ARG A 95 2.56 -8.56 -3.60
N ILE A 96 2.49 -9.76 -4.17
CA ILE A 96 3.57 -10.75 -4.07
C ILE A 96 4.34 -10.70 -5.37
N LYS A 97 5.63 -10.35 -5.29
CA LYS A 97 6.54 -10.32 -6.43
C LYS A 97 7.22 -11.68 -6.56
N TYR A 98 7.05 -12.34 -7.70
CA TYR A 98 7.65 -13.64 -7.99
C TYR A 98 8.52 -13.51 -9.25
N ASP A 99 9.84 -13.62 -9.10
CA ASP A 99 10.82 -13.34 -10.18
C ASP A 99 11.16 -14.58 -11.06
N HIS A 100 10.42 -15.69 -10.98
CA HIS A 100 10.80 -16.97 -11.62
C HIS A 100 9.62 -17.65 -12.33
N PRO A 101 9.61 -17.97 -13.64
CA PRO A 101 10.49 -17.54 -14.73
C PRO A 101 9.90 -16.31 -15.49
N GLY A 102 9.71 -15.20 -14.78
CA GLY A 102 9.15 -13.95 -15.31
C GLY A 102 8.70 -13.04 -14.16
N PRO A 103 8.55 -11.72 -14.35
CA PRO A 103 8.07 -10.82 -13.30
C PRO A 103 6.56 -11.01 -13.11
N TYR A 104 6.16 -12.02 -12.36
CA TYR A 104 4.74 -12.23 -12.04
C TYR A 104 4.39 -11.47 -10.77
N PHE A 105 3.30 -10.70 -10.85
CA PHE A 105 2.67 -10.11 -9.69
C PHE A 105 1.39 -10.86 -9.36
N TYR A 106 1.26 -11.23 -8.09
CA TYR A 106 -0.03 -11.60 -7.54
C TYR A 106 -0.54 -10.37 -6.80
N ASN A 107 -1.65 -9.82 -7.26
CA ASN A 107 -2.32 -8.71 -6.58
C ASN A 107 -3.45 -9.26 -5.70
N GLY A 108 -3.61 -8.68 -4.52
CA GLY A 108 -4.62 -9.14 -3.58
C GLY A 108 -4.77 -8.21 -2.40
N PHE A 109 -5.19 -8.79 -1.29
CA PHE A 109 -5.42 -8.07 -0.05
C PHE A 109 -4.69 -8.73 1.11
N GLY A 110 -4.29 -7.92 2.06
CA GLY A 110 -3.47 -8.31 3.17
C GLY A 110 -3.41 -7.23 4.23
N GLY A 111 -2.52 -7.42 5.18
CA GLY A 111 -2.35 -6.53 6.32
C GLY A 111 -1.00 -6.73 6.97
N PHE A 112 -0.65 -5.84 7.89
CA PHE A 112 0.56 -5.96 8.67
C PHE A 112 0.38 -5.45 10.09
N THR A 113 1.25 -5.93 10.96
CA THR A 113 1.44 -5.44 12.32
C THR A 113 2.92 -5.16 12.51
N ALA A 114 3.26 -3.91 12.77
CA ALA A 114 4.58 -3.50 13.24
C ALA A 114 4.47 -3.18 14.73
N THR A 115 5.37 -3.73 15.53
CA THR A 115 5.44 -3.51 16.98
C THR A 115 6.53 -2.47 17.30
N PRO A 116 6.43 -1.82 18.48
CA PRO A 116 7.46 -0.89 18.94
C PRO A 116 8.87 -1.42 18.96
N SER A 117 9.02 -2.69 19.32
CA SER A 117 10.30 -3.36 19.40
C SER A 117 10.82 -3.78 18.02
N GLY A 118 10.27 -3.23 16.93
CA GLY A 118 10.66 -3.50 15.54
C GLY A 118 10.24 -4.86 15.00
N ASN A 119 9.44 -5.66 15.73
CA ASN A 119 8.88 -6.88 15.13
C ASN A 119 7.82 -6.51 14.10
N VAL A 120 7.91 -7.07 12.90
CA VAL A 120 6.91 -6.84 11.86
C VAL A 120 6.38 -8.17 11.35
N ILE A 121 5.06 -8.29 11.26
CA ILE A 121 4.36 -9.43 10.68
C ILE A 121 3.47 -8.89 9.58
N ALA A 122 3.73 -9.23 8.32
CA ALA A 122 2.84 -8.92 7.22
C ALA A 122 2.32 -10.21 6.57
N ARG A 123 1.09 -10.14 6.04
CA ARG A 123 0.45 -11.23 5.29
C ARG A 123 -0.21 -10.65 4.04
N CYS A 124 -0.06 -11.37 2.93
CA CYS A 124 -0.71 -11.05 1.67
C CYS A 124 -1.33 -12.32 1.10
N LYS A 125 -2.60 -12.25 0.71
CA LYS A 125 -3.28 -13.28 -0.07
C LYS A 125 -3.69 -12.67 -1.41
N ALA A 126 -3.22 -13.27 -2.48
CA ALA A 126 -3.37 -12.74 -3.82
C ALA A 126 -3.72 -13.82 -4.82
N GLU A 127 -4.47 -13.44 -5.85
CA GLU A 127 -4.85 -14.32 -6.96
C GLU A 127 -3.88 -14.13 -8.12
N LEU A 128 -3.74 -15.15 -8.97
CA LEU A 128 -2.90 -15.04 -10.15
C LEU A 128 -3.55 -14.05 -11.13
N THR A 129 -2.93 -12.88 -11.29
CA THR A 129 -3.28 -11.93 -12.33
C THR A 129 -2.25 -12.04 -13.44
N SER A 130 -2.66 -12.42 -14.65
CA SER A 130 -1.85 -12.20 -15.84
C SER A 130 -1.95 -10.71 -16.20
N GLU A 131 -0.82 -9.99 -16.17
CA GLU A 131 -0.72 -8.67 -16.82
C GLU A 131 -0.68 -8.82 -18.34
#